data_AF-A0A1J4SF30-F1
#
_entry.id   AF-A0A1J4SF30-F1
#
_cell.length_a   1.000
_cell.length_b   1.000
_cell.length_c   1.000
_cell.angle_alpha   90.00
_cell.angle_beta   90.00
_cell.angle_gamma   90.00
#
_symmetry.space_group_name_H-M   'P 1'
#
loop_
_entity.id
_entity.type
_entity.pdbx_description
1 polymer ?
#
loop_
_entity_poly.entity_id
_entity_poly.type
_entity_poly.pdbx_seq_one_letter_code
_entity_poly.pdbx_strand_id
1 'polypeptide(L)'
;MSVLTRCLLDKVVARRAVEGLLRLAEGDSLSEQELFAVDLLYASVEGRIRLFIVPSSKSVLDLLLRLPRYTVVIQAFLNHTETAFPTRYFARWSRRLREFGYTPEDARVLALASFGSDQGGNFIGMHWVATYDQPLMSLWTQKQAAIARRLKAMSGQIPHPYSQAILPKVSKPEFVVTESSN
;
A
#
# COMPACT_ATOMS: atom_id res chain seq x y z
N MET A 1 -17.27 -9.44 -13.12
CA MET A 1 -16.93 -8.73 -11.86
C MET A 1 -15.68 -7.91 -12.11
N SER A 2 -15.74 -6.60 -11.98
CA SER A 2 -14.54 -5.74 -12.05
C SER A 2 -13.62 -6.11 -10.89
N VAL A 3 -12.32 -6.30 -11.16
CA VAL A 3 -11.34 -6.59 -10.11
C VAL A 3 -11.07 -5.29 -9.38
N LEU A 4 -11.50 -5.19 -8.11
CA LEU A 4 -11.26 -4.00 -7.29
C LEU A 4 -9.78 -3.64 -7.24
N THR A 5 -9.49 -2.34 -7.35
CA THR A 5 -8.12 -1.86 -7.30
C THR A 5 -7.54 -2.08 -5.91
N ARG A 6 -6.41 -2.77 -5.79
CA ARG A 6 -5.73 -3.03 -4.51
C ARG A 6 -4.56 -2.06 -4.36
N CYS A 7 -4.54 -1.27 -3.29
CA CYS A 7 -3.52 -0.26 -3.05
C CYS A 7 -2.89 -0.44 -1.67
N LEU A 8 -1.57 -0.64 -1.61
CA LEU A 8 -0.81 -0.61 -0.37
C LEU A 8 -0.43 0.84 -0.04
N LEU A 9 -0.83 1.31 1.12
CA LEU A 9 -0.41 2.59 1.67
C LEU A 9 0.97 2.42 2.32
N ASP A 10 1.92 3.25 1.92
CA ASP A 10 3.11 3.42 2.73
C ASP A 10 2.75 4.03 4.10
N LYS A 11 3.71 4.04 5.02
CA LYS A 11 3.49 4.56 6.37
C LYS A 11 3.13 6.05 6.37
N VAL A 12 3.71 6.84 5.45
CA VAL A 12 3.51 8.29 5.42
C VAL A 12 2.11 8.63 4.92
N VAL A 13 1.62 8.00 3.87
CA VAL A 13 0.27 8.15 3.34
C VAL A 13 -0.76 7.69 4.36
N ALA A 14 -0.56 6.54 5.01
CA ALA A 14 -1.44 6.09 6.10
C ALA A 14 -1.51 7.12 7.24
N ARG A 15 -0.35 7.69 7.61
CA ARG A 15 -0.28 8.76 8.60
C ARG A 15 -1.04 10.02 8.16
N ARG A 16 -0.83 10.48 6.92
CA ARG A 16 -1.51 11.67 6.38
C ARG A 16 -3.03 11.49 6.29
N ALA A 17 -3.50 10.28 5.99
CA ALA A 17 -4.92 9.97 6.02
C ALA A 17 -5.50 10.11 7.44
N VAL A 18 -4.83 9.55 8.45
CA VAL A 18 -5.26 9.67 9.86
C VAL A 18 -5.19 11.12 10.35
N GLU A 19 -4.11 11.85 10.05
CA GLU A 19 -3.97 13.27 10.38
C GLU A 19 -5.07 14.12 9.70
N GLY A 20 -5.37 13.83 8.44
CA GLY A 20 -6.44 14.50 7.69
C GLY A 20 -7.83 14.24 8.30
N LEU A 21 -8.16 13.00 8.64
CA LEU A 21 -9.42 12.68 9.32
C LEU A 21 -9.54 13.40 10.68
N LEU A 22 -8.44 13.51 11.44
CA LEU A 22 -8.43 14.23 12.71
C LEU A 22 -8.70 15.73 12.50
N ARG A 23 -8.04 16.36 11.51
CA ARG A 23 -8.27 17.77 11.18
C ARG A 23 -9.70 18.03 10.73
N LEU A 24 -10.26 17.16 9.88
CA LEU A 24 -11.67 17.27 9.48
C LEU A 24 -12.61 17.20 10.69
N ALA A 25 -12.33 16.31 11.65
CA ALA A 25 -13.11 16.22 12.88
C ALA A 25 -12.98 17.45 13.78
N GLU A 26 -11.84 18.14 13.75
CA GLU A 26 -11.56 19.37 14.49
C GLU A 26 -12.04 20.65 13.74
N GLY A 27 -12.50 20.53 12.49
CA GLY A 27 -12.97 21.65 11.66
C GLY A 27 -11.85 22.41 10.95
N ASP A 28 -10.65 21.85 10.91
CA ASP A 28 -9.46 22.47 10.32
C ASP A 28 -9.33 22.20 8.82
N SER A 29 -8.61 23.08 8.13
CA SER A 29 -8.25 22.90 6.72
C SER A 29 -7.20 21.79 6.53
N LEU A 30 -7.37 21.01 5.47
CA LEU A 30 -6.40 20.00 5.06
C LEU A 30 -5.26 20.59 4.23
N SER A 31 -4.05 20.08 4.46
CA SER A 31 -2.97 20.22 3.47
C SER A 31 -3.25 19.36 2.25
N GLU A 32 -2.59 19.66 1.14
CA GLU A 32 -2.74 18.89 -0.12
C GLU A 32 -2.44 17.40 0.07
N GLN A 33 -1.42 17.04 0.84
CA GLN A 33 -1.09 15.63 1.11
C GLN A 33 -2.14 14.92 1.96
N GLU A 34 -2.74 15.62 2.92
CA GLU A 34 -3.81 15.07 3.75
C GLU A 34 -5.09 14.91 2.92
N LEU A 35 -5.41 15.88 2.07
CA LEU A 35 -6.55 15.84 1.15
C LEU A 35 -6.51 14.57 0.29
N PHE A 36 -5.45 14.36 -0.48
CA PHE A 36 -5.37 13.18 -1.36
C PHE A 36 -5.26 11.86 -0.62
N ALA A 37 -4.69 11.85 0.60
CA ALA A 37 -4.67 10.65 1.43
C ALA A 37 -6.06 10.31 1.98
N VAL A 38 -6.87 11.32 2.30
CA VAL A 38 -8.29 11.15 2.68
C VAL A 38 -9.15 10.77 1.47
N ASP A 39 -8.88 11.31 0.28
CA ASP A 39 -9.59 10.93 -0.96
C ASP A 39 -9.43 9.44 -1.29
N LEU A 40 -8.29 8.84 -0.98
CA LEU A 40 -8.12 7.39 -1.07
C LEU A 40 -9.10 6.63 -0.17
N LEU A 41 -9.33 7.12 1.06
CA LEU A 41 -10.32 6.52 1.97
C LEU A 41 -11.73 6.65 1.39
N TYR A 42 -12.10 7.83 0.87
CA TYR A 42 -13.39 8.00 0.21
C TYR A 42 -13.57 7.05 -0.98
N ALA A 43 -12.54 6.89 -1.82
CA ALA A 43 -12.57 5.92 -2.91
C ALA A 43 -12.72 4.47 -2.42
N SER A 44 -12.26 4.16 -1.20
CA SER A 44 -12.49 2.88 -0.52
C SER A 44 -13.94 2.72 -0.05
N VAL A 45 -14.53 3.78 0.52
CA VAL A 45 -15.96 3.80 0.92
C VAL A 45 -16.88 3.53 -0.28
N GLU A 46 -16.56 4.14 -1.43
CA GLU A 46 -17.30 3.95 -2.69
C GLU A 46 -17.07 2.56 -3.31
N GLY A 47 -16.23 1.72 -2.71
CA GLY A 47 -15.91 0.40 -3.22
C GLY A 47 -15.13 0.41 -4.52
N ARG A 48 -14.41 1.49 -4.85
CA ARG A 48 -13.54 1.56 -6.04
C ARG A 48 -12.15 0.97 -5.77
N ILE A 49 -11.68 1.11 -4.53
CA ILE A 49 -10.34 0.68 -4.12
C ILE A 49 -10.44 -0.13 -2.81
N ARG A 50 -9.64 -1.19 -2.70
CA ARG A 50 -9.32 -1.83 -1.42
C ARG A 50 -7.96 -1.31 -0.95
N LEU A 51 -7.94 -0.69 0.22
CA LEU A 51 -6.72 -0.14 0.80
C LEU A 51 -6.09 -1.12 1.77
N PHE A 52 -4.78 -1.23 1.70
CA PHE A 52 -3.99 -2.09 2.56
C PHE A 52 -2.93 -1.29 3.30
N ILE A 53 -2.61 -1.70 4.51
CA ILE A 53 -1.49 -1.18 5.30
C ILE A 53 -0.51 -2.30 5.65
N VAL A 54 0.74 -1.94 5.93
CA VAL A 54 1.73 -2.89 6.44
C VAL A 54 1.40 -3.31 7.88
N PRO A 55 1.75 -4.54 8.31
CA PRO A 55 1.42 -5.02 9.67
C PRO A 55 1.94 -4.13 10.80
N SER A 56 3.13 -3.54 10.63
CA SER A 56 3.69 -2.61 11.61
C SER A 56 2.84 -1.34 11.79
N SER A 57 2.20 -0.84 10.73
CA SER A 57 1.27 0.29 10.82
C SER A 57 0.01 -0.12 11.59
N LYS A 58 -0.53 -1.32 11.35
CA LYS A 58 -1.67 -1.84 12.12
C LYS A 58 -1.35 -1.93 13.61
N SER A 59 -0.18 -2.44 13.98
CA SER A 59 0.24 -2.51 15.39
C SER A 59 0.30 -1.14 16.06
N VAL A 60 0.77 -0.10 15.36
CA VAL A 60 0.79 1.26 15.89
C VAL A 60 -0.63 1.80 16.07
N LEU A 61 -1.51 1.61 15.09
CA LEU A 61 -2.91 2.05 15.16
C LEU A 61 -3.65 1.36 16.31
N ASP A 62 -3.40 0.07 16.55
CA ASP A 62 -4.00 -0.66 17.68
C ASP A 62 -3.55 -0.14 19.04
N LEU A 63 -2.32 0.34 19.16
CA LEU A 63 -1.86 1.01 20.36
C LEU A 63 -2.57 2.35 20.56
N LEU A 64 -2.73 3.12 19.48
CA LEU A 64 -3.38 4.43 19.52
C LEU A 64 -4.90 4.34 19.77
N LEU A 65 -5.56 3.23 19.38
CA LEU A 65 -6.98 2.98 19.72
C LEU A 65 -7.25 2.99 21.23
N ARG A 66 -6.23 2.72 22.06
CA ARG A 66 -6.32 2.75 23.52
C ARG A 66 -6.43 4.16 24.08
N LEU A 67 -6.21 5.19 23.26
CA LEU A 67 -6.30 6.59 23.64
C LEU A 67 -7.66 7.15 23.21
N PRO A 68 -8.55 7.52 24.16
CA PRO A 68 -9.92 7.94 23.84
C PRO A 68 -10.02 9.07 22.80
N ARG A 69 -9.04 9.99 22.80
CA ARG A 69 -8.98 11.11 21.86
C ARG A 69 -8.95 10.66 20.40
N TYR A 70 -8.31 9.53 20.09
CA TYR A 70 -8.07 9.10 18.71
C TYR A 70 -8.96 7.93 18.28
N THR A 71 -9.74 7.35 19.20
CA THR A 71 -10.49 6.12 18.95
C THR A 71 -11.40 6.21 17.74
N VAL A 72 -12.23 7.26 17.64
CA VAL A 72 -13.19 7.43 16.53
C VAL A 72 -12.48 7.55 15.18
N VAL A 73 -11.45 8.40 15.11
CA VAL A 73 -10.69 8.67 13.89
C VAL A 73 -9.95 7.42 13.41
N ILE A 74 -9.28 6.72 14.33
CA ILE A 74 -8.53 5.52 13.99
C ILE A 74 -9.46 4.39 13.61
N GLN A 75 -10.59 4.24 14.29
CA GLN A 75 -11.59 3.23 13.92
C GLN A 75 -12.16 3.52 12.52
N ALA A 76 -12.44 4.78 12.19
CA ALA A 76 -12.87 5.17 10.84
C ALA A 76 -11.82 4.77 9.79
N PHE A 77 -10.54 5.05 10.03
CA PHE A 77 -9.45 4.63 9.13
C PHE A 77 -9.36 3.09 9.01
N LEU A 78 -9.44 2.37 10.12
CA LEU A 78 -9.32 0.90 10.14
C LEU A 78 -10.54 0.21 9.53
N ASN A 79 -11.72 0.84 9.53
CA ASN A 79 -12.91 0.30 8.85
C ASN A 79 -12.77 0.31 7.32
N HIS A 80 -11.84 1.10 6.77
CA HIS A 80 -11.63 1.26 5.33
C HIS A 80 -10.27 0.76 4.86
N THR A 81 -9.50 0.12 5.74
CA THR A 81 -8.19 -0.44 5.43
C THR A 81 -8.05 -1.88 5.93
N GLU A 82 -7.32 -2.69 5.18
CA GLU A 82 -6.99 -4.07 5.52
C GLU A 82 -5.50 -4.22 5.81
N THR A 83 -5.09 -5.26 6.54
CA THR A 83 -3.65 -5.54 6.72
C THR A 83 -3.16 -6.43 5.58
N ALA A 84 -2.05 -6.04 4.93
CA ALA A 84 -1.36 -6.90 3.98
C ALA A 84 -0.38 -7.84 4.68
N PHE A 85 -0.44 -9.13 4.36
CA PHE A 85 0.40 -10.17 4.94
C PHE A 85 1.41 -10.71 3.92
N PRO A 86 2.67 -10.92 4.32
CA PRO A 86 3.67 -11.50 3.44
C PRO A 86 3.34 -12.96 3.12
N THR A 87 3.47 -13.34 1.85
CA THR A 87 3.35 -14.75 1.43
C THR A 87 4.72 -15.44 1.30
N ARG A 88 4.72 -16.73 0.92
CA ARG A 88 5.90 -17.61 0.89
C ARG A 88 7.15 -17.02 0.24
N TYR A 89 7.00 -16.26 -0.85
CA TYR A 89 8.14 -15.74 -1.64
C TYR A 89 8.50 -14.29 -1.33
N PHE A 90 7.80 -13.65 -0.40
CA PHE A 90 8.04 -12.27 0.04
C PHE A 90 9.51 -12.00 0.40
N ALA A 91 10.09 -12.81 1.30
CA ALA A 91 11.44 -12.56 1.80
C ALA A 91 12.51 -12.72 0.70
N ARG A 92 12.32 -13.71 -0.19
CA ARG A 92 13.20 -13.93 -1.34
C ARG A 92 13.14 -12.75 -2.30
N TRP A 93 11.94 -12.24 -2.57
CA TRP A 93 11.75 -11.11 -3.47
C TRP A 93 12.28 -9.80 -2.88
N SER A 94 12.04 -9.54 -1.59
CA SER A 94 12.60 -8.39 -0.87
C SER A 94 14.14 -8.37 -0.94
N ARG A 95 14.80 -9.53 -0.77
CA ARG A 95 16.27 -9.62 -0.94
C ARG A 95 16.72 -9.25 -2.34
N ARG A 96 16.01 -9.72 -3.38
CA ARG A 96 16.32 -9.41 -4.78
C ARG A 96 16.10 -7.94 -5.10
N LEU A 97 15.06 -7.32 -4.54
CA LEU A 97 14.84 -5.88 -4.70
C LEU A 97 16.02 -5.07 -4.15
N ARG A 98 16.61 -5.47 -3.02
CA ARG A 98 17.82 -4.81 -2.49
C ARG A 98 19.02 -4.84 -3.46
N GLU A 99 19.11 -5.82 -4.36
CA GLU A 99 20.14 -5.86 -5.42
C GLU A 99 20.03 -4.67 -6.39
N PHE A 100 18.87 -4.01 -6.45
CA PHE A 100 18.63 -2.80 -7.26
C PHE A 100 18.87 -1.49 -6.50
N GLY A 101 19.33 -1.55 -5.24
CA GLY A 101 19.68 -0.36 -4.44
C GLY A 101 18.58 0.13 -3.48
N TYR A 102 17.45 -0.56 -3.37
CA TYR A 102 16.41 -0.21 -2.38
C TYR A 102 16.90 -0.43 -0.94
N THR A 103 16.45 0.43 -0.03
CA THR A 103 16.64 0.22 1.40
C THR A 103 15.93 -1.07 1.85
N PRO A 104 16.30 -1.65 3.00
CA PRO A 104 15.58 -2.81 3.54
C PRO A 104 14.09 -2.55 3.81
N GLU A 105 13.69 -1.30 4.05
CA GLU A 105 12.29 -0.93 4.28
C GLU A 105 11.52 -0.85 2.96
N ASP A 106 12.02 -0.09 1.98
CA ASP A 106 11.39 0.05 0.67
C ASP A 106 11.28 -1.30 -0.05
N ALA A 107 12.35 -2.11 0.02
CA ALA A 107 12.35 -3.44 -0.56
C ALA A 107 11.29 -4.37 0.09
N ARG A 108 10.94 -4.15 1.36
CA ARG A 108 9.85 -4.88 2.02
C ARG A 108 8.49 -4.35 1.59
N VAL A 109 8.30 -3.03 1.49
CA VAL A 109 7.04 -2.45 1.00
C VAL A 109 6.73 -2.94 -0.41
N LEU A 110 7.69 -2.82 -1.33
CA LEU A 110 7.57 -3.28 -2.71
C LEU A 110 7.39 -4.80 -2.79
N ALA A 111 8.07 -5.56 -1.93
CA ALA A 111 7.89 -7.00 -1.90
C ALA A 111 6.51 -7.41 -1.38
N LEU A 112 5.96 -6.69 -0.40
CA LEU A 112 4.62 -6.91 0.11
C LEU A 112 3.59 -6.54 -0.94
N ALA A 113 3.82 -5.47 -1.70
CA ALA A 113 2.97 -5.13 -2.82
C ALA A 113 3.05 -6.14 -3.97
N SER A 114 4.14 -6.92 -4.10
CA SER A 114 4.24 -7.95 -5.15
C SER A 114 3.75 -9.33 -4.71
N PHE A 115 4.10 -9.74 -3.49
CA PHE A 115 3.87 -11.07 -2.91
C PHE A 115 3.09 -11.00 -1.60
N GLY A 116 2.31 -9.96 -1.37
CA GLY A 116 1.39 -9.87 -0.24
C GLY A 116 0.00 -10.40 -0.58
N SER A 117 -0.77 -10.70 0.45
CA SER A 117 -2.20 -11.05 0.37
C SER A 117 -2.95 -10.39 1.52
N ASP A 118 -4.27 -10.48 1.49
CA ASP A 118 -5.09 -10.39 2.71
C ASP A 118 -4.83 -11.58 3.66
N GLN A 119 -5.49 -11.54 4.83
CA GLN A 119 -5.39 -12.59 5.85
C GLN A 119 -5.81 -13.97 5.34
N GLY A 120 -6.77 -14.03 4.40
CA GLY A 120 -7.30 -15.28 3.85
C GLY A 120 -6.42 -15.93 2.78
N GLY A 121 -5.43 -15.21 2.24
CA GLY A 121 -4.66 -15.73 1.12
C GLY A 121 -5.43 -15.66 -0.21
N ASN A 122 -6.47 -14.83 -0.31
CA ASN A 122 -7.42 -14.85 -1.43
C ASN A 122 -6.86 -14.26 -2.73
N PHE A 123 -5.75 -13.53 -2.65
CA PHE A 123 -5.13 -12.91 -3.81
C PHE A 123 -3.62 -12.83 -3.64
N ILE A 124 -2.91 -12.48 -4.72
CA ILE A 124 -1.50 -12.14 -4.63
C ILE A 124 -1.24 -10.78 -5.27
N GLY A 125 -0.44 -9.99 -4.57
CA GLY A 125 0.02 -8.68 -4.99
C GLY A 125 -1.02 -7.59 -4.87
N MET A 126 -0.56 -6.37 -5.09
CA MET A 126 -1.30 -5.12 -5.05
C MET A 126 -1.07 -4.44 -6.39
N HIS A 127 -2.09 -3.72 -6.88
CA HIS A 127 -1.95 -2.96 -8.12
C HIS A 127 -1.11 -1.69 -7.89
N TRP A 128 -1.19 -1.12 -6.69
CA TRP A 128 -0.53 0.14 -6.34
C TRP A 128 0.24 0.07 -5.02
N VAL A 129 1.29 0.88 -4.95
CA VAL A 129 1.88 1.42 -3.71
C VAL A 129 1.69 2.93 -3.75
N ALA A 130 0.92 3.46 -2.81
CA ALA A 130 0.76 4.90 -2.62
C ALA A 130 1.87 5.41 -1.68
N THR A 131 2.65 6.39 -2.15
CA THR A 131 3.76 6.98 -1.40
C THR A 131 4.02 8.44 -1.76
N TYR A 132 4.55 9.21 -0.82
CA TYR A 132 5.09 10.55 -1.07
C TYR A 132 6.62 10.57 -1.19
N ASP A 133 7.29 9.42 -1.06
CA ASP A 133 8.75 9.30 -1.12
C ASP A 133 9.26 9.44 -2.57
N GLN A 134 9.85 10.60 -2.87
CA GLN A 134 10.41 10.91 -4.19
C GLN A 134 11.60 10.03 -4.57
N PRO A 135 12.59 9.79 -3.69
CA PRO A 135 13.63 8.78 -3.94
C PRO A 135 13.08 7.42 -4.35
N LEU A 136 12.08 6.88 -3.63
CA LEU A 136 11.47 5.59 -3.92
C LEU A 136 10.83 5.58 -5.31
N MET A 137 9.99 6.57 -5.64
CA MET A 137 9.33 6.67 -6.95
C MET A 137 10.32 6.82 -8.10
N SER A 138 11.36 7.64 -7.90
CA SER A 138 12.38 7.89 -8.92
C SER A 138 13.17 6.61 -9.22
N LEU A 139 13.62 5.90 -8.18
CA LEU A 139 14.34 4.64 -8.32
C LEU A 139 13.45 3.55 -8.93
N TRP A 140 12.17 3.50 -8.54
CA TRP A 140 11.19 2.59 -9.13
C TRP A 140 11.06 2.80 -10.63
N THR A 141 10.83 4.03 -11.06
CA THR A 141 10.71 4.39 -12.48
C THR A 141 11.97 4.02 -13.25
N GLN A 142 13.16 4.31 -12.69
CA GLN A 142 14.43 4.01 -13.33
C GLN A 142 14.68 2.50 -13.50
N LYS A 143 14.28 1.68 -12.51
CA LYS A 143 14.61 0.24 -12.47
C LYS A 143 13.46 -0.67 -12.91
N GLN A 144 12.27 -0.13 -13.17
CA GLN A 144 11.03 -0.89 -13.39
C GLN A 144 11.20 -2.02 -14.41
N ALA A 145 11.78 -1.75 -15.58
CA ALA A 145 11.96 -2.74 -16.63
C ALA A 145 12.90 -3.89 -16.24
N ALA A 146 13.96 -3.59 -15.49
CA ALA A 146 14.88 -4.61 -14.99
C ALA A 146 14.25 -5.47 -13.89
N ILE A 147 13.50 -4.83 -12.98
CA ILE A 147 12.73 -5.51 -11.92
C ILE A 147 11.67 -6.41 -12.53
N ALA A 148 10.93 -5.95 -13.55
CA ALA A 148 9.91 -6.73 -14.26
C ALA A 148 10.49 -8.00 -14.89
N ARG A 149 11.62 -7.89 -15.57
CA ARG A 149 12.33 -9.06 -16.11
C ARG A 149 12.74 -10.04 -15.01
N ARG A 150 13.26 -9.53 -13.88
CA ARG A 150 13.67 -10.36 -12.74
C ARG A 150 12.49 -11.05 -12.06
N LEU A 151 11.34 -10.37 -11.92
CA LEU A 151 10.12 -10.97 -11.39
C LEU A 151 9.60 -12.06 -12.34
N LYS A 152 9.50 -11.79 -13.64
CA LYS A 152 9.03 -12.76 -14.64
C LYS A 152 9.88 -14.04 -14.65
N ALA A 153 11.21 -13.90 -14.58
CA ALA A 153 12.11 -15.04 -14.48
C ALA A 153 11.91 -15.84 -13.18
N MET A 154 11.58 -15.16 -12.08
CA MET A 154 11.27 -15.80 -10.81
C MET A 154 9.91 -16.50 -10.82
N SER A 155 8.88 -15.82 -11.34
CA SER A 155 7.49 -16.30 -11.31
C SER A 155 7.28 -17.52 -12.19
N GLY A 156 8.06 -17.66 -13.28
CA GLY A 156 8.07 -18.87 -14.11
C GLY A 156 8.63 -20.13 -13.43
N GLN A 157 9.24 -20.00 -12.25
CA GLN A 157 9.87 -21.12 -11.51
C GLN A 157 9.18 -21.46 -10.20
N ILE A 158 8.07 -20.80 -9.87
CA ILE A 158 7.35 -20.99 -8.60
C ILE A 158 5.93 -21.49 -8.87
N PRO A 159 5.34 -22.29 -7.96
CA PRO A 159 4.01 -22.85 -8.17
C PRO A 159 2.92 -21.79 -8.06
N HIS A 160 1.76 -22.10 -8.63
CA HIS A 160 0.51 -21.40 -8.33
C HIS A 160 0.20 -21.47 -6.82
N PRO A 161 -0.39 -20.43 -6.19
CA PRO A 161 -0.80 -19.15 -6.79
C PRO A 161 0.34 -18.14 -7.00
N TYR A 162 1.52 -18.35 -6.42
CA TYR A 162 2.60 -17.35 -6.36
C TYR A 162 3.16 -16.93 -7.72
N SER A 163 3.05 -17.78 -8.74
CA SER A 163 3.40 -17.41 -10.12
C SER A 163 2.58 -16.25 -10.69
N GLN A 164 1.44 -15.93 -10.07
CA GLN A 164 0.57 -14.80 -10.44
C GLN A 164 0.98 -13.47 -9.80
N ALA A 165 2.10 -13.41 -9.08
CA ALA A 165 2.61 -12.17 -8.52
C ALA A 165 2.82 -11.09 -9.59
N ILE A 166 2.41 -9.87 -9.25
CA ILE A 166 2.51 -8.69 -10.13
C ILE A 166 3.48 -7.68 -9.53
N LEU A 167 3.97 -6.75 -10.35
CA LEU A 167 4.62 -5.55 -9.83
C LEU A 167 3.57 -4.46 -9.61
N PRO A 168 3.64 -3.72 -8.49
CA PRO A 168 2.78 -2.56 -8.31
C PRO A 168 3.20 -1.42 -9.23
N LYS A 169 2.26 -0.52 -9.52
CA LYS A 169 2.60 0.87 -9.84
C LYS A 169 2.93 1.59 -8.53
N VAL A 170 3.99 2.39 -8.52
CA VAL A 170 4.40 3.18 -7.34
C VAL A 170 4.17 4.64 -7.68
N SER A 171 3.25 5.29 -6.98
CA SER A 171 2.85 6.66 -7.30
C SER A 171 2.32 7.40 -6.07
N LYS A 172 2.11 8.70 -6.23
CA LYS A 172 1.43 9.50 -5.21
C LYS A 172 -0.08 9.22 -5.21
N PRO A 173 -0.77 9.45 -4.06
CA PRO A 173 -2.20 9.25 -3.91
C PRO A 173 -3.08 9.87 -5.00
N GLU A 174 -2.80 11.09 -5.48
CA GLU A 174 -3.62 11.79 -6.48
C GLU A 174 -3.76 11.01 -7.80
N PHE A 175 -2.72 10.28 -8.20
CA PHE A 175 -2.74 9.46 -9.41
C PHE A 175 -3.51 8.16 -9.20
N VAL A 176 -3.44 7.58 -8.00
CA VAL A 176 -4.14 6.35 -7.67
C VAL A 176 -5.66 6.59 -7.67
N VAL A 177 -6.11 7.70 -7.09
CA VAL A 177 -7.53 8.10 -7.07
C VAL A 177 -8.03 8.32 -8.49
N THR A 178 -7.29 9.08 -9.30
CA THR A 178 -7.68 9.42 -10.68
C THR A 178 -7.79 8.18 -11.56
N GLU A 179 -6.81 7.27 -11.51
CA GLU A 179 -6.84 6.05 -12.33
C GLU A 179 -7.87 5.01 -11.86
N SER A 180 -8.32 5.08 -10.60
CA SER A 180 -9.35 4.17 -10.08
C SER A 180 -10.78 4.69 -10.32
N SER A 181 -10.94 5.88 -10.90
CA SER A 181 -12.23 6.46 -11.29
C SER A 181 -12.63 6.13 -12.74
N ASN A 182 -11.70 5.59 -13.54
CA ASN A 182 -11.89 5.23 -14.95
C ASN A 182 -12.10 3.73 -15.11
#